data_AF-A0A231GTI0-F1
#
_entry.id   AF-A0A231GTI0-F1
#
_cell.length_a   1.000
_cell.length_b   1.000
_cell.length_c   1.000
_cell.angle_alpha   90.00
_cell.angle_beta   90.00
_cell.angle_gamma   90.00
#
_symmetry.space_group_name_H-M   'P 1'
#
loop_
_entity.id
_entity.type
_entity.pdbx_description
1 polymer ?
#
loop_
_entity_poly.entity_id
_entity_poly.type
_entity_poly.pdbx_seq_one_letter_code
_entity_poly.pdbx_strand_id
1 'polypeptide(L)'
;MSTAYLDPEGRRYGVPTWPWRMAPQHLRTWRQLDAEGRRPTSEWQAQVRGRGRRQAYLYDAQQTRPKQEPTEAQLESLRIARWVRSAQACERRGIDAEDMRELIEAARADLAARRAAQSRAVDRGRSR
;
A
#
# COMPACT_ATOMS: atom_id res chain seq x y z
N MET A 1 -10.42 -32.19 -2.02
CA MET A 1 -10.56 -30.71 -2.10
C MET A 1 -11.98 -30.39 -2.53
N SER A 2 -12.64 -29.37 -1.97
CA SER A 2 -14.02 -29.05 -2.35
C SER A 2 -14.03 -28.27 -3.66
N THR A 3 -14.77 -28.75 -4.66
CA THR A 3 -14.98 -28.11 -5.97
C THR A 3 -16.19 -27.17 -5.98
N ALA A 4 -16.81 -26.92 -4.83
CA ALA A 4 -18.07 -26.17 -4.71
C ALA A 4 -18.02 -24.75 -5.31
N TYR A 5 -16.82 -24.18 -5.42
CA TYR A 5 -16.56 -22.84 -5.95
C TYR A 5 -15.88 -22.86 -7.32
N LEU A 6 -15.81 -23.99 -8.01
CA LEU A 6 -15.20 -24.06 -9.34
C LEU A 6 -16.13 -23.43 -10.38
N ASP A 7 -15.78 -22.22 -10.80
CA ASP A 7 -16.48 -21.46 -11.83
C ASP A 7 -15.47 -20.64 -12.65
N PRO A 8 -14.67 -21.28 -13.52
CA PRO A 8 -13.62 -20.59 -14.29
C PRO A 8 -14.16 -19.53 -15.25
N GLU A 9 -15.40 -19.69 -15.72
CA GLU A 9 -16.06 -18.76 -16.64
C GLU A 9 -16.78 -17.61 -15.91
N GLY A 10 -16.89 -17.68 -14.58
CA GLY A 10 -17.58 -16.66 -13.78
C GLY A 10 -19.10 -16.64 -13.96
N ARG A 11 -19.73 -17.71 -14.47
CA ARG A 11 -21.18 -17.77 -14.73
C ARG A 11 -22.02 -17.70 -13.46
N ARG A 12 -21.50 -18.18 -12.34
CA ARG A 12 -22.19 -18.23 -11.04
C ARG A 12 -21.87 -17.04 -10.16
N TYR A 13 -20.64 -16.55 -10.21
CA TYR A 13 -20.15 -15.52 -9.28
C TYR A 13 -19.80 -14.19 -9.94
N GLY A 14 -20.03 -14.03 -11.25
CA GLY A 14 -19.76 -12.82 -12.02
C GLY A 14 -18.28 -12.59 -12.37
N VAL A 15 -17.38 -13.35 -11.74
CA VAL A 15 -15.94 -13.36 -12.02
C VAL A 15 -15.41 -14.78 -11.94
N PRO A 16 -14.36 -15.13 -12.71
CA PRO A 16 -13.67 -16.40 -12.59
C PRO A 16 -13.38 -16.71 -11.12
N THR A 17 -13.93 -17.82 -10.64
CA THR A 17 -13.84 -18.23 -9.24
C THR A 17 -13.23 -19.61 -9.16
N TRP A 18 -12.18 -19.70 -8.33
CA TRP A 18 -11.46 -20.95 -8.10
C TRP A 18 -11.66 -21.40 -6.65
N PRO A 19 -11.74 -22.72 -6.40
CA PRO A 19 -11.62 -23.23 -5.05
C PRO A 19 -10.22 -22.97 -4.47
N TRP A 20 -10.14 -22.94 -3.15
CA TRP A 20 -8.88 -22.77 -2.43
C TRP A 20 -7.77 -23.72 -2.95
N ARG A 21 -6.61 -23.15 -3.30
CA ARG A 21 -5.44 -23.84 -3.89
C ARG A 21 -5.65 -24.46 -5.28
N MET A 22 -6.71 -24.10 -6.01
CA MET A 22 -6.98 -24.59 -7.37
C MET A 22 -6.90 -23.50 -8.45
N ALA A 23 -6.47 -22.29 -8.11
CA ALA A 23 -6.30 -21.23 -9.10
C ALA A 23 -5.08 -21.51 -9.99
N PRO A 24 -5.15 -21.17 -11.30
CA PRO A 24 -4.00 -21.21 -12.21
C PRO A 24 -2.78 -20.44 -11.69
N GLN A 25 -1.58 -20.90 -12.04
CA GLN A 25 -0.33 -20.39 -11.46
C GLN A 25 -0.01 -18.92 -11.82
N HIS A 26 -0.51 -18.45 -12.97
CA HIS A 26 -0.37 -17.06 -13.40
C HIS A 26 -1.25 -16.10 -12.58
N LEU A 27 -2.27 -16.62 -11.88
CA LEU A 27 -3.12 -15.87 -10.98
C LEU A 27 -2.57 -15.93 -9.55
N ARG A 28 -2.22 -14.77 -9.01
CA ARG A 28 -1.57 -14.63 -7.70
C ARG A 28 -2.37 -13.67 -6.82
N THR A 29 -2.40 -13.96 -5.52
CA THR A 29 -2.95 -13.01 -4.54
C THR A 29 -2.01 -11.82 -4.37
N TRP A 30 -2.56 -10.68 -3.92
CA TRP A 30 -1.75 -9.49 -3.64
C TRP A 30 -0.59 -9.75 -2.67
N ARG A 31 -0.82 -10.57 -1.64
CA ARG A 31 0.22 -10.96 -0.67
C ARG A 31 1.34 -11.79 -1.28
N GLN A 32 1.02 -12.68 -2.23
CA GLN A 32 2.03 -13.46 -2.94
C GLN A 32 2.88 -12.56 -3.84
N LEU A 33 2.27 -11.61 -4.53
CA LEU A 33 2.99 -10.64 -5.36
C LEU A 33 3.89 -9.72 -4.51
N ASP A 34 3.38 -9.23 -3.37
CA ASP A 34 4.15 -8.37 -2.45
C ASP A 34 5.39 -9.10 -1.90
N ALA A 35 5.27 -10.39 -1.57
CA ALA A 35 6.40 -11.22 -1.15
C ALA A 35 7.46 -11.40 -2.27
N GLU A 36 7.06 -11.27 -3.53
CA GLU A 36 7.95 -11.29 -4.70
C GLU A 36 8.48 -9.89 -5.06
N GLY A 37 8.21 -8.87 -4.25
CA GLY A 37 8.60 -7.48 -4.55
C GLY A 37 7.83 -6.88 -5.73
N ARG A 38 6.66 -7.44 -6.06
CA ARG A 38 5.82 -7.02 -7.18
C ARG A 38 4.51 -6.40 -6.70
N ARG A 39 3.99 -5.47 -7.50
CA ARG A 39 2.70 -4.82 -7.30
C ARG A 39 1.84 -5.00 -8.54
N PRO A 40 0.56 -5.41 -8.40
CA PRO A 40 -0.34 -5.47 -9.55
C PRO A 40 -0.58 -4.07 -10.12
N THR A 41 -0.71 -3.98 -11.44
CA THR A 41 -1.08 -2.75 -12.14
C THR A 41 -2.50 -2.78 -12.69
N SER A 42 -3.07 -3.98 -12.81
CA SER A 42 -4.45 -4.18 -13.25
C SER A 42 -5.38 -4.37 -12.07
N GLU A 43 -6.68 -4.29 -12.34
CA GLU A 43 -7.70 -4.83 -11.46
C GLU A 43 -7.59 -6.35 -11.31
N TRP A 44 -8.32 -6.89 -10.34
CA TRP A 44 -8.37 -8.34 -10.12
C TRP A 44 -9.11 -9.03 -11.26
N GLN A 45 -8.59 -10.16 -11.73
CA GLN A 45 -9.17 -10.91 -12.85
C GLN A 45 -9.98 -12.13 -12.39
N ALA A 46 -9.75 -12.56 -11.16
CA ALA A 46 -10.40 -13.73 -10.59
C ALA A 46 -10.44 -13.62 -9.08
N GLN A 47 -11.10 -14.58 -8.45
CA GLN A 47 -11.10 -14.75 -7.01
C GLN A 47 -10.89 -16.21 -6.63
N VAL A 48 -10.39 -16.43 -5.43
CA VAL A 48 -10.36 -17.74 -4.78
C VAL A 48 -11.32 -17.75 -3.60
N ARG A 49 -12.15 -18.79 -3.49
CA ARG A 49 -13.09 -18.98 -2.38
C ARG A 49 -12.80 -20.28 -1.63
N GLY A 50 -12.92 -20.22 -0.31
CA GLY A 50 -12.71 -21.35 0.59
C GLY A 50 -13.91 -21.63 1.48
N ARG A 51 -13.76 -22.58 2.39
CA ARG A 51 -14.75 -22.83 3.45
C ARG A 51 -14.94 -21.56 4.31
N GLY A 52 -16.17 -21.32 4.75
CA GLY A 52 -16.55 -20.12 5.51
C GLY A 52 -16.53 -18.86 4.65
N ARG A 53 -16.16 -17.72 5.25
CA ARG A 53 -16.06 -16.42 4.58
C ARG A 53 -14.66 -16.15 3.97
N ARG A 54 -13.93 -17.20 3.60
CA ARG A 54 -12.58 -17.06 3.01
C ARG A 54 -12.69 -16.69 1.53
N GLN A 55 -12.21 -15.51 1.20
CA GLN A 55 -12.14 -14.99 -0.17
C GLN A 55 -10.84 -14.23 -0.33
N ALA A 56 -10.19 -14.36 -1.48
CA ALA A 56 -9.09 -13.49 -1.88
C ALA A 56 -9.17 -13.19 -3.37
N TYR A 57 -8.79 -11.97 -3.73
CA TYR A 57 -8.70 -11.55 -5.12
C TYR A 57 -7.38 -11.99 -5.74
N LEU A 58 -7.45 -12.32 -7.02
CA LEU A 58 -6.35 -12.82 -7.82
C LEU A 58 -6.05 -11.83 -8.94
N TYR A 59 -4.76 -11.59 -9.12
CA TYR A 59 -4.18 -10.69 -10.09
C TYR A 59 -3.30 -11.49 -11.03
N ASP A 60 -3.17 -11.02 -12.27
CA ASP A 60 -2.26 -11.61 -13.24
C ASP A 60 -0.81 -11.22 -12.92
N ALA A 61 0.04 -12.23 -12.73
CA ALA A 61 1.46 -12.07 -12.43
C ALA A 61 2.24 -11.37 -13.55
N GLN A 62 1.75 -11.43 -14.80
CA GLN A 62 2.35 -10.73 -15.94
C GLN A 62 2.03 -9.22 -15.92
N GLN A 63 0.95 -8.82 -15.24
CA GLN A 63 0.51 -7.43 -15.13
C GLN A 63 0.94 -6.83 -13.79
N THR A 64 2.25 -6.87 -13.56
CA THR A 64 2.86 -6.38 -12.33
C THR A 64 4.01 -5.43 -12.62
N ARG A 65 4.29 -4.56 -11.66
CA ARG A 65 5.48 -3.70 -11.64
C ARG A 65 6.31 -3.99 -10.40
N PRO A 66 7.63 -3.79 -10.45
CA PRO A 66 8.45 -3.80 -9.26
C PRO A 66 7.89 -2.81 -8.23
N LYS A 67 7.90 -3.21 -6.97
CA LYS A 67 7.59 -2.30 -5.86
C LYS A 67 8.64 -1.20 -5.85
N GLN A 68 8.19 0.05 -5.91
CA GLN A 68 9.07 1.19 -5.76
C GLN A 68 9.41 1.38 -4.28
N GLU A 69 10.70 1.50 -3.98
CA GLU A 69 11.15 1.88 -2.66
C GLU A 69 10.88 3.38 -2.44
N PRO A 70 10.24 3.76 -1.33
CA PRO A 70 9.98 5.16 -1.04
C PRO A 70 11.29 5.91 -0.81
N THR A 71 11.34 7.14 -1.30
CA THR A 71 12.45 8.06 -1.02
C THR A 71 12.47 8.46 0.46
N GLU A 72 13.62 8.90 0.97
CA GLU A 72 13.76 9.36 2.36
C GLU A 72 12.72 10.45 2.71
N ALA A 73 12.50 11.41 1.80
CA ALA A 73 11.52 12.46 1.99
C ALA A 73 10.07 11.94 2.10
N GLN A 74 9.74 10.86 1.38
CA GLN A 74 8.44 10.19 1.50
C GLN A 74 8.32 9.46 2.85
N LEU A 75 9.38 8.78 3.30
CA LEU A 75 9.43 8.12 4.60
C LEU A 75 9.24 9.10 5.76
N GLU A 76 9.91 10.25 5.73
CA GLU A 76 9.74 11.31 6.72
C GLU A 76 8.30 11.86 6.72
N SER A 77 7.74 12.10 5.53
CA SER A 77 6.35 12.56 5.40
C SER A 77 5.36 11.55 6.00
N LEU A 78 5.59 10.25 5.79
CA LEU A 78 4.80 9.17 6.39
C LEU A 78 4.97 9.12 7.93
N ARG A 79 6.17 9.37 8.45
CA ARG A 79 6.45 9.44 9.89
C ARG A 79 5.66 10.57 10.54
N ILE A 80 5.71 11.77 9.98
CA ILE A 80 4.94 12.93 10.46
C ILE A 80 3.44 12.61 10.43
N ALA A 81 2.92 12.06 9.32
CA ALA A 81 1.51 11.68 9.21
C ALA A 81 1.10 10.63 10.27
N ARG A 82 1.99 9.71 10.63
CA ARG A 82 1.76 8.74 11.71
C ARG A 82 1.66 9.41 13.08
N TRP A 83 2.55 10.35 13.38
CA TRP A 83 2.50 11.12 14.63
C TRP A 83 1.23 11.95 14.74
N VAL A 84 0.81 12.62 13.68
CA VAL A 84 -0.46 13.37 13.64
C VAL A 84 -1.65 12.47 14.00
N ARG A 85 -1.73 11.29 13.38
CA ARG A 85 -2.80 10.31 13.70
C ARG A 85 -2.74 9.84 15.15
N SER A 86 -1.54 9.71 15.73
CA SER A 86 -1.35 9.33 17.12
C SER A 86 -1.82 10.42 18.08
N ALA A 87 -1.41 11.68 17.86
CA ALA A 87 -1.85 12.82 18.66
C ALA A 87 -3.38 12.97 18.65
N GLN A 88 -4.00 12.88 17.47
CA GLN A 88 -5.46 12.87 17.32
C GLN A 88 -6.14 11.71 18.07
N ALA A 89 -5.50 10.54 18.16
CA ALA A 89 -6.04 9.41 18.91
C ALA A 89 -5.95 9.62 20.43
N CYS A 90 -4.88 10.25 20.92
CA CYS A 90 -4.72 10.65 22.31
C CYS A 90 -5.76 11.70 22.72
N GLU A 91 -5.88 12.78 21.95
CA GLU A 91 -6.81 13.88 22.21
C GLU A 91 -8.26 13.38 22.29
N ARG A 92 -8.67 12.48 21.38
CA ARG A 92 -10.02 11.85 21.42
C ARG A 92 -10.29 11.05 22.69
N ARG A 93 -9.25 10.63 23.41
CA ARG A 93 -9.34 9.88 24.66
C ARG A 93 -9.09 10.79 25.89
N GLY A 94 -8.98 12.10 25.69
CA GLY A 94 -8.66 13.06 26.75
C GLY A 94 -7.21 12.96 27.24
N ILE A 95 -6.33 12.32 26.47
CA ILE A 95 -4.90 12.25 26.76
C ILE A 95 -4.25 13.46 26.08
N ASP A 96 -3.54 14.26 26.87
CA ASP A 96 -2.77 15.38 26.34
C ASP A 96 -1.69 14.90 25.35
N ALA A 97 -1.52 15.65 24.27
CA ALA A 97 -0.62 15.35 23.18
C ALA A 97 0.19 16.59 22.75
N GLU A 98 0.28 17.62 23.60
CA GLU A 98 1.02 18.86 23.32
C GLU A 98 2.46 18.59 22.87
N ASP A 99 3.24 17.81 23.62
CA ASP A 99 4.60 17.41 23.25
C ASP A 99 4.68 16.76 21.85
N MET A 100 3.69 15.93 21.51
CA MET A 100 3.62 15.31 20.19
C MET A 100 3.33 16.35 19.10
N ARG A 101 2.51 17.36 19.39
CA ARG A 101 2.20 18.46 18.46
C ARG A 101 3.43 19.32 18.22
N GLU A 102 4.16 19.68 19.26
CA GLU A 102 5.40 20.43 19.14
C GLU A 102 6.43 19.67 18.28
N LEU A 103 6.61 18.38 18.55
CA LEU A 103 7.50 17.52 17.77
C LEU A 103 7.08 17.43 16.29
N ILE A 104 5.78 17.36 16.01
CA ILE A 104 5.25 17.37 14.65
C ILE A 104 5.58 18.67 13.93
N GLU A 105 5.38 19.83 14.58
CA GLU A 105 5.65 21.13 13.98
C GLU A 105 7.14 21.36 13.76
N ALA A 106 7.99 20.96 14.72
CA ALA A 106 9.44 20.99 14.55
C ALA A 106 9.89 20.15 13.34
N ALA A 107 9.37 18.93 13.19
CA ALA A 107 9.69 18.06 12.07
C ALA A 107 9.21 18.63 10.72
N ARG A 108 8.07 19.31 10.68
CA ARG A 108 7.58 20.01 9.48
C ARG A 108 8.47 21.17 9.09
N ALA A 109 8.89 21.98 10.05
CA ALA A 109 9.76 23.13 9.83
C ALA A 109 11.12 22.69 9.27
N ASP A 110 11.72 21.64 9.85
CA ASP A 110 12.97 21.05 9.36
C ASP A 110 12.84 20.51 7.93
N LEU A 111 11.79 19.74 7.63
CA LEU A 111 11.54 19.26 6.26
C LEU A 111 11.37 20.42 5.26
N ALA A 112 10.68 21.49 5.64
CA ALA A 112 10.52 22.68 4.81
C ALA A 112 11.86 23.39 4.56
N ALA A 113 12.69 23.53 5.59
CA ALA A 113 14.02 24.12 5.48
C ALA A 113 14.93 23.33 4.52
N ARG A 114 14.95 22.00 4.65
CA ARG A 114 15.73 21.12 3.76
C ARG A 114 15.27 21.22 2.31
N ARG A 115 13.96 21.27 2.06
CA ARG A 115 13.40 21.45 0.69
C ARG A 115 13.78 22.81 0.09
N ALA A 116 13.72 23.88 0.89
CA ALA A 116 14.14 25.20 0.45
C ALA A 116 15.65 25.28 0.15
N ALA A 117 16.48 24.55 0.91
CA ALA A 117 17.91 24.44 0.64
C ALA A 117 18.19 23.70 -0.68
N GLN A 118 17.50 22.57 -0.92
CA GLN A 118 17.61 21.80 -2.15
C GLN A 118 17.20 22.63 -3.38
N SER A 119 16.07 23.34 -3.33
CA SER A 119 15.63 24.17 -4.48
C SER A 119 16.63 25.27 -4.81
N ARG A 120 17.18 25.96 -3.80
CA ARG A 120 18.24 26.97 -3.97
C ARG A 120 19.54 26.40 -4.53
N ALA A 121 19.84 25.13 -4.27
CA ALA A 121 21.03 24.47 -4.83
C ALA A 121 20.83 24.13 -6.31
N VAL A 122 19.64 23.63 -6.68
CA VAL A 122 19.27 23.34 -8.08
C VAL A 122 19.31 24.61 -8.94
N ASP A 123 18.75 25.71 -8.44
CA ASP A 123 18.73 27.01 -9.15
C ASP A 123 20.14 27.57 -9.40
N ARG A 124 21.02 27.47 -8.40
CA ARG A 124 22.45 27.83 -8.53
C ARG A 124 23.23 26.92 -9.50
N GLY A 125 22.83 25.66 -9.62
CA GLY A 125 23.42 24.73 -10.59
C GLY A 125 22.97 24.98 -12.03
N ARG A 126 21.78 25.56 -12.23
CA ARG A 126 21.20 25.84 -13.56
C ARG A 126 21.68 27.16 -14.17
N SER A 127 22.20 28.06 -13.36
CA SER A 127 22.71 29.38 -13.72
C SER A 127 24.22 29.39 -14.05
N ARG A 128 24.88 28.23 -14.03
CA ARG A 128 26.24 27.99 -14.51
C ARG A 128 26.21 27.19 -15.80
#